data_AF-A0A6B2G810-F1
#
_entry.id   AF-A0A6B2G810-F1
#
_cell.length_a   1.000
_cell.length_b   1.000
_cell.length_c   1.000
_cell.angle_alpha   90.00
_cell.angle_beta   90.00
_cell.angle_gamma   90.00
#
_symmetry.space_group_name_H-M   'P 1'
#
loop_
_entity.id
_entity.type
_entity.pdbx_description
1 polymer ?
#
loop_
_entity_poly.entity_id
_entity_poly.type
_entity_poly.pdbx_seq_one_letter_code
_entity_poly.pdbx_strand_id
1 'polypeptide(L)'
;IFKKYLDIFYNKILFTAIQHLNIQIAKNKGSSIMIIKACCCVIATSGYCSETVEQLEIKICQISGKKASADLSFIDIKNSFDDLIQTGINSLVQALEIACQPGFLSFSQINWSCFDEVGDISSYATIFENILNEYIPMIRNYLYLSAKYFDIFCIKFVEFFTSKYFSDIFSINSITSPGIQQLLLDIQLLTKMLLDSPSFGSEGYKPSKEFTEFVKTKMKKLEMMLKVFFCNFSLVGGNSP
;
A
#
# COMPACT_ATOMS: atom_id res chain seq x y z
N ILE A 1 32.95 -7.70 16.66
CA ILE A 1 33.11 -8.28 15.30
C ILE A 1 31.76 -8.42 14.60
N PHE A 2 30.77 -9.11 15.17
CA PHE A 2 29.42 -9.26 14.55
C PHE A 2 28.75 -7.92 14.22
N LYS A 3 28.70 -6.98 15.17
CA LYS A 3 28.16 -5.63 14.97
C LYS A 3 28.74 -4.95 13.72
N LYS A 4 30.07 -4.90 13.61
CA LYS A 4 30.78 -4.32 12.46
C LYS A 4 30.35 -4.89 11.11
N TYR A 5 30.18 -6.20 10.99
CA TYR A 5 29.79 -6.82 9.72
C TYR A 5 28.31 -6.60 9.39
N LEU A 6 27.44 -6.60 10.41
CA LEU A 6 26.03 -6.24 10.27
C LEU A 6 25.88 -4.78 9.81
N ASP A 7 26.64 -3.86 10.41
CA ASP A 7 26.65 -2.45 10.01
C ASP A 7 27.14 -2.26 8.56
N ILE A 8 28.17 -2.99 8.16
CA ILE A 8 28.68 -2.93 6.78
C ILE A 8 27.63 -3.47 5.80
N PHE A 9 27.00 -4.60 6.12
CA PHE A 9 25.95 -5.19 5.30
C PHE A 9 24.74 -4.26 5.17
N TYR A 10 24.28 -3.71 6.29
CA TYR A 10 23.21 -2.72 6.35
C TYR A 10 23.52 -1.52 5.44
N ASN A 11 24.64 -0.82 5.69
CA ASN A 11 24.94 0.44 5.02
C ASN A 11 25.26 0.25 3.53
N LYS A 12 26.14 -0.71 3.20
CA LYS A 12 26.67 -0.84 1.83
C LYS A 12 25.74 -1.58 0.89
N ILE A 13 24.87 -2.45 1.41
CA ILE A 13 24.03 -3.31 0.57
C ILE A 13 22.58 -2.86 0.66
N LEU A 14 21.93 -3.05 1.81
CA LEU A 14 20.49 -2.88 1.88
C LEU A 14 20.06 -1.41 1.87
N PHE A 15 20.72 -0.56 2.65
CA PHE A 15 20.43 0.87 2.69
C PHE A 15 20.76 1.54 1.34
N THR A 16 21.91 1.20 0.75
CA THR A 16 22.27 1.69 -0.59
C THR A 16 21.26 1.22 -1.65
N ALA A 17 20.83 -0.04 -1.60
CA ALA A 17 19.82 -0.58 -2.52
C ALA A 17 18.48 0.18 -2.40
N ILE A 18 17.97 0.40 -1.18
CA ILE A 18 16.69 1.12 -1.03
C ILE A 18 16.79 2.58 -1.49
N GLN A 19 17.93 3.24 -1.29
CA GLN A 19 18.15 4.59 -1.80
C GLN A 19 18.11 4.65 -3.33
N HIS A 20 18.75 3.69 -4.01
CA HIS A 20 18.68 3.60 -5.46
C HIS A 20 17.26 3.33 -5.96
N LEU A 21 16.51 2.45 -5.28
CA LEU A 21 15.11 2.19 -5.61
C LEU A 21 14.25 3.43 -5.43
N ASN A 22 14.42 4.18 -4.34
CA ASN A 22 13.70 5.43 -4.10
C ASN A 22 13.98 6.48 -5.19
N ILE A 23 15.21 6.56 -5.69
CA ILE A 23 15.56 7.44 -6.81
C ILE A 23 14.89 6.98 -8.11
N GLN A 24 14.79 5.67 -8.36
CA GLN A 24 14.10 5.11 -9.52
C GLN A 24 12.60 5.38 -9.48
N ILE A 25 11.97 5.15 -8.32
CA ILE A 25 10.56 5.45 -8.05
C ILE A 25 10.29 6.94 -8.27
N ALA A 26 11.06 7.82 -7.63
CA ALA A 26 10.87 9.27 -7.73
C ALA A 26 11.02 9.81 -9.17
N LYS A 27 11.85 9.18 -9.99
CA LYS A 27 12.06 9.55 -11.40
C LYS A 27 11.11 8.82 -12.35
N ASN A 28 10.24 7.95 -11.85
CA ASN A 28 9.41 7.03 -12.62
C ASN A 28 10.20 6.30 -13.71
N LYS A 29 11.39 5.79 -13.34
CA LYS A 29 12.33 5.11 -14.24
C LYS A 29 12.49 3.65 -13.84
N GLY A 30 12.45 2.78 -14.85
CA GLY A 30 12.61 1.33 -14.66
C GLY A 30 11.27 0.61 -14.68
N SER A 31 11.32 -0.72 -14.63
CA SER A 31 10.12 -1.54 -14.66
C SER A 31 9.52 -1.65 -13.25
N SER A 32 8.24 -1.30 -13.09
CA SER A 32 7.52 -1.39 -11.81
C SER A 32 7.62 -2.77 -11.18
N ILE A 33 7.56 -3.83 -12.00
CA ILE A 33 7.72 -5.21 -11.53
C ILE A 33 9.09 -5.45 -10.87
N MET A 34 10.17 -4.91 -11.43
CA MET A 34 11.52 -5.10 -10.91
C MET A 34 11.73 -4.32 -9.62
N ILE A 35 11.24 -3.08 -9.58
CA ILE A 35 11.32 -2.21 -8.40
C ILE A 35 10.55 -2.85 -7.22
N ILE A 36 9.31 -3.29 -7.46
CA ILE A 36 8.48 -3.93 -6.44
C ILE A 36 9.15 -5.19 -5.89
N LYS A 37 9.66 -6.07 -6.77
CA LYS A 37 10.42 -7.27 -6.36
C LYS A 37 11.63 -6.91 -5.50
N ALA A 38 12.40 -5.91 -5.91
CA ALA A 38 13.58 -5.49 -5.18
C ALA A 38 13.24 -4.90 -3.80
N CYS A 39 12.17 -4.10 -3.70
CA CYS A 39 11.64 -3.62 -2.42
C CYS A 39 11.26 -4.80 -1.50
N CYS A 40 10.55 -5.81 -2.01
CA CYS A 40 10.20 -6.99 -1.24
C CYS A 40 11.44 -7.76 -0.75
N CYS A 41 12.47 -7.91 -1.59
CA CYS A 41 13.73 -8.55 -1.19
C CYS A 41 14.43 -7.78 -0.07
N VAL A 42 14.48 -6.44 -0.14
CA VAL A 42 15.05 -5.60 0.92
C VAL A 42 14.26 -5.77 2.22
N ILE A 43 12.92 -5.74 2.16
CA ILE A 43 12.05 -5.92 3.33
C ILE A 43 12.28 -7.30 3.97
N ALA A 44 12.22 -8.37 3.18
CA ALA A 44 12.38 -9.74 3.67
C ALA A 44 13.78 -9.96 4.28
N THR A 45 14.82 -9.44 3.61
CA THR A 45 16.20 -9.57 4.10
C THR A 45 16.41 -8.78 5.40
N SER A 46 15.94 -7.54 5.46
CA SER A 46 16.02 -6.71 6.67
C SER A 46 15.24 -7.34 7.84
N GLY A 47 14.06 -7.90 7.56
CA GLY A 47 13.26 -8.62 8.55
C GLY A 47 13.98 -9.83 9.13
N TYR A 48 14.55 -10.66 8.26
CA TYR A 48 15.37 -11.79 8.67
C TYR A 48 16.60 -11.36 9.49
N CYS A 49 17.27 -10.28 9.09
CA CYS A 49 18.38 -9.71 9.84
C CYS A 49 17.96 -9.21 11.22
N SER A 50 16.84 -8.49 11.34
CA SER A 50 16.30 -7.99 12.61
C SER A 50 16.05 -9.15 13.60
N GLU A 51 15.37 -10.21 13.15
CA GLU A 51 15.10 -11.40 13.96
C GLU A 51 16.38 -12.16 14.35
N THR A 52 17.32 -12.30 13.41
CA THR A 52 18.58 -13.00 13.66
C THR A 52 19.47 -12.24 14.63
N VAL A 53 19.49 -10.91 14.56
CA VAL A 53 20.24 -10.04 15.47
C VAL A 53 19.74 -10.20 16.91
N GLU A 54 18.42 -10.24 17.10
CA GLU A 54 17.82 -10.49 18.40
C GLU A 54 18.20 -11.87 18.97
N GLN A 55 18.14 -12.92 18.14
CA GLN A 55 18.55 -14.26 18.56
C GLN A 55 20.06 -14.35 18.89
N LEU A 56 20.89 -13.61 18.16
CA LEU A 56 22.33 -13.55 18.39
C LEU A 56 22.65 -12.91 19.74
N GLU A 57 21.97 -11.80 20.08
CA GLU A 57 22.14 -11.13 21.38
C GLU A 57 21.79 -12.07 22.54
N ILE A 58 20.65 -12.78 22.44
CA ILE A 58 20.23 -13.76 23.45
C ILE A 58 21.29 -14.85 23.64
N LYS A 59 21.81 -15.43 22.56
CA LYS A 59 22.85 -16.47 22.63
C LYS A 59 24.16 -15.97 23.23
N ILE A 60 24.59 -14.75 22.89
CA ILE A 60 25.80 -14.14 23.47
C ILE A 60 25.63 -13.92 24.98
N CYS A 61 24.46 -13.44 25.42
CA CYS A 61 24.17 -13.27 26.84
C CYS A 61 24.18 -14.61 27.59
N GLN A 62 23.60 -15.66 27.01
CA GLN A 62 23.62 -17.01 27.58
C GLN A 62 25.04 -17.57 27.73
N ILE A 63 25.87 -17.43 26.70
CA ILE A 63 27.26 -17.95 26.71
C ILE A 63 28.14 -17.16 27.67
N SER A 64 27.98 -15.83 27.73
CA SER A 64 28.81 -14.97 28.57
C SER A 64 28.42 -14.97 30.05
N GLY A 65 27.23 -15.48 30.40
CA GLY A 65 26.67 -15.43 31.75
C GLY A 65 26.39 -14.00 32.26
N LYS A 66 26.52 -12.99 31.39
CA LYS A 66 26.31 -11.57 31.70
C LYS A 66 24.98 -11.12 31.11
N LYS A 67 24.25 -10.27 31.83
CA LYS A 67 23.14 -9.50 31.23
C LYS A 67 23.70 -8.60 30.12
N ALA A 68 22.88 -8.31 29.12
CA ALA A 68 23.22 -7.37 28.05
C ALA A 68 23.65 -6.03 28.68
N SER A 69 24.95 -5.77 28.69
CA SER A 69 25.49 -4.43 28.95
C SER A 69 25.32 -3.57 27.69
N ALA A 70 25.41 -2.24 27.82
CA ALA A 70 25.34 -1.33 26.68
C ALA A 70 26.29 -1.74 25.53
N ASP A 71 27.49 -2.21 25.85
CA ASP A 71 28.47 -2.67 24.86
C ASP A 71 28.08 -3.95 24.11
N LEU A 72 27.28 -4.81 24.74
CA LEU A 72 26.83 -6.09 24.18
C LEU A 72 25.46 -5.99 23.49
N SER A 73 24.70 -4.93 23.72
CA SER A 73 23.35 -4.82 23.16
C SER A 73 23.36 -4.56 21.65
N PHE A 74 22.49 -5.23 20.89
CA PHE A 74 22.35 -5.04 19.45
C PHE A 74 21.14 -4.18 19.08
N ILE A 75 20.52 -3.52 20.07
CA ILE A 75 19.28 -2.76 19.89
C ILE A 75 19.38 -1.71 18.78
N ASP A 76 20.49 -0.98 18.67
CA ASP A 76 20.67 0.06 17.64
C ASP A 76 20.70 -0.52 16.22
N ILE A 77 21.33 -1.69 16.07
CA ILE A 77 21.42 -2.41 14.78
C ILE A 77 20.05 -2.97 14.43
N LYS A 78 19.33 -3.55 15.40
CA LYS A 78 17.98 -4.04 15.22
C LYS A 78 17.04 -2.90 14.78
N ASN A 79 17.07 -1.77 15.49
CA ASN A 79 16.29 -0.59 15.16
C ASN A 79 16.59 -0.09 13.73
N SER A 80 17.87 -0.12 13.32
CA SER A 80 18.26 0.24 11.96
C SER A 80 17.60 -0.67 10.91
N PHE A 81 17.57 -1.98 11.14
CA PHE A 81 16.85 -2.90 10.24
C PHE A 81 15.33 -2.67 10.27
N ASP A 82 14.75 -2.40 11.44
CA ASP A 82 13.32 -2.12 11.57
C ASP A 82 12.91 -0.82 10.85
N ASP A 83 13.73 0.24 10.94
CA ASP A 83 13.54 1.49 10.19
C ASP A 83 13.65 1.28 8.68
N LEU A 84 14.59 0.44 8.26
CA LEU A 84 14.78 0.08 6.86
C LEU A 84 13.61 -0.73 6.31
N ILE A 85 13.00 -1.60 7.12
CA ILE A 85 11.76 -2.29 6.78
C ILE A 85 10.63 -1.30 6.56
N GLN A 86 10.45 -0.33 7.46
CA GLN A 86 9.42 0.71 7.31
C GLN A 86 9.64 1.54 6.04
N THR A 87 10.89 1.92 5.77
CA THR A 87 11.29 2.60 4.54
C THR A 87 10.95 1.75 3.32
N GLY A 88 11.33 0.46 3.34
CA GLY A 88 11.04 -0.49 2.27
C GLY A 88 9.54 -0.64 1.98
N ILE A 89 8.72 -0.75 3.02
CA ILE A 89 7.25 -0.81 2.88
C ILE A 89 6.71 0.46 2.25
N ASN A 90 7.19 1.64 2.67
CA ASN A 90 6.75 2.91 2.09
C ASN A 90 7.16 3.01 0.60
N SER A 91 8.37 2.59 0.25
CA SER A 91 8.83 2.52 -1.15
C SER A 91 7.99 1.54 -1.97
N LEU A 92 7.63 0.40 -1.40
CA LEU A 92 6.77 -0.60 -2.04
C LEU A 92 5.37 -0.04 -2.32
N VAL A 93 4.78 0.70 -1.37
CA VAL A 93 3.51 1.39 -1.56
C VAL A 93 3.61 2.43 -2.68
N GLN A 94 4.66 3.25 -2.70
CA GLN A 94 4.89 4.25 -3.75
C GLN A 94 5.08 3.61 -5.14
N ALA A 95 5.77 2.46 -5.22
CA ALA A 95 5.94 1.75 -6.47
C ALA A 95 4.61 1.22 -7.02
N LEU A 96 3.72 0.70 -6.14
CA LEU A 96 2.38 0.28 -6.55
C LEU A 96 1.46 1.48 -6.86
N GLU A 97 1.60 2.59 -6.14
CA GLU A 97 0.93 3.86 -6.46
C GLU A 97 1.22 4.30 -7.90
N ILE A 98 2.50 4.28 -8.30
CA ILE A 98 2.92 4.61 -9.66
C ILE A 98 2.26 3.67 -10.66
N ALA A 99 2.22 2.36 -10.38
CA ALA A 99 1.54 1.39 -11.23
C ALA A 99 0.03 1.67 -11.36
N CYS A 100 -0.60 2.20 -10.31
CA CYS A 100 -2.02 2.60 -10.27
C CYS A 100 -2.32 3.93 -10.98
N GLN A 101 -1.31 4.73 -11.38
CA GLN A 101 -1.52 6.02 -12.05
C GLN A 101 -2.45 5.96 -13.28
N PRO A 102 -2.39 4.96 -14.16
CA PRO A 102 -3.31 4.86 -15.30
C PRO A 102 -4.79 4.79 -14.89
N GLY A 103 -5.11 4.13 -13.77
CA GLY A 103 -6.48 4.09 -13.24
C GLY A 103 -6.93 5.45 -12.75
N PHE A 104 -6.08 6.15 -11.99
CA PHE A 104 -6.38 7.52 -11.53
C PHE A 104 -6.50 8.51 -12.69
N LEU A 105 -5.64 8.40 -13.71
CA LEU A 105 -5.73 9.22 -14.91
C LEU A 105 -7.03 8.94 -15.67
N SER A 106 -7.39 7.66 -15.84
CA SER A 106 -8.66 7.28 -16.48
C SER A 106 -9.86 7.83 -15.72
N PHE A 107 -9.84 7.85 -14.39
CA PHE A 107 -10.89 8.47 -13.57
C PHE A 107 -10.99 9.98 -13.81
N SER A 108 -9.86 10.68 -13.82
CA SER A 108 -9.81 12.14 -14.00
C SER A 108 -10.28 12.61 -15.39
N GLN A 109 -10.25 11.73 -16.40
CA GLN A 109 -10.67 12.03 -17.76
C GLN A 109 -12.18 11.86 -17.97
N ILE A 110 -12.91 11.28 -17.01
CA ILE A 110 -14.36 11.15 -17.10
C ILE A 110 -15.00 12.52 -16.95
N ASN A 111 -15.83 12.91 -17.94
CA ASN A 111 -16.63 14.12 -17.84
C ASN A 111 -17.88 13.87 -16.98
N TRP A 112 -17.69 13.93 -15.65
CA TRP A 112 -18.76 13.76 -14.67
C TRP A 112 -19.92 14.75 -14.82
N SER A 113 -19.69 15.92 -15.45
CA SER A 113 -20.71 16.96 -15.64
C SER A 113 -21.66 16.70 -16.81
N CYS A 114 -21.29 15.80 -17.73
CA CYS A 114 -22.11 15.38 -18.87
C CYS A 114 -22.29 13.85 -18.86
N PHE A 115 -22.34 13.25 -17.67
CA PHE A 115 -22.49 11.81 -17.53
C PHE A 115 -23.97 11.44 -17.59
N ASP A 116 -24.41 10.83 -18.68
CA ASP A 116 -25.84 10.79 -19.00
C ASP A 116 -26.52 9.44 -18.69
N GLU A 117 -25.76 8.34 -18.63
CA GLU A 117 -26.31 7.00 -18.42
C GLU A 117 -25.48 6.18 -17.42
N VAL A 118 -26.16 5.55 -16.45
CA VAL A 118 -25.55 4.54 -15.58
C VAL A 118 -25.32 3.28 -16.40
N GLY A 119 -24.07 2.83 -16.43
CA GLY A 119 -23.66 1.66 -17.20
C GLY A 119 -23.12 0.55 -16.32
N ASP A 120 -22.31 -0.30 -16.94
CA ASP A 120 -21.52 -1.31 -16.25
C ASP A 120 -20.34 -0.66 -15.49
N ILE A 121 -19.43 -1.50 -15.01
CA ILE A 121 -18.23 -1.08 -14.28
C ILE A 121 -17.42 -0.06 -15.09
N SER A 122 -17.08 1.07 -14.48
CA SER A 122 -16.24 2.08 -15.13
C SER A 122 -14.85 1.53 -15.48
N SER A 123 -14.31 1.94 -16.63
CA SER A 123 -13.01 1.46 -17.14
C SER A 123 -11.86 1.63 -16.15
N TYR A 124 -11.84 2.72 -15.38
CA TYR A 124 -10.82 2.97 -14.37
C TYR A 124 -10.82 1.91 -13.25
N ALA A 125 -11.99 1.39 -12.88
CA ALA A 125 -12.11 0.37 -11.85
C ALA A 125 -11.57 -0.98 -12.35
N THR A 126 -11.83 -1.33 -13.62
CA THR A 126 -11.22 -2.50 -14.27
C THR A 126 -9.70 -2.37 -14.37
N ILE A 127 -9.18 -1.17 -14.65
CA ILE A 127 -7.73 -0.93 -14.66
C ILE A 127 -7.13 -1.20 -13.27
N PHE A 128 -7.75 -0.70 -12.20
CA PHE A 128 -7.30 -0.99 -10.84
C PHE A 128 -7.36 -2.48 -10.52
N GLU A 129 -8.43 -3.16 -10.88
CA GLU A 129 -8.59 -4.59 -10.66
C GLU A 129 -7.47 -5.39 -11.33
N ASN A 130 -7.15 -5.08 -12.60
CA ASN A 130 -6.08 -5.75 -13.33
C ASN A 130 -4.71 -5.53 -12.68
N ILE A 131 -4.41 -4.28 -12.28
CA ILE A 131 -3.15 -3.95 -11.60
C ILE A 131 -3.06 -4.70 -10.27
N LEU A 132 -4.10 -4.68 -9.44
CA LEU A 132 -4.05 -5.36 -8.15
C LEU A 132 -3.97 -6.88 -8.30
N ASN A 133 -4.67 -7.47 -9.28
CA ASN A 133 -4.56 -8.89 -9.59
C ASN A 133 -3.18 -9.30 -10.09
N GLU A 134 -2.43 -8.40 -10.75
CA GLU A 134 -1.06 -8.67 -11.17
C GLU A 134 -0.07 -8.55 -10.01
N TYR A 135 -0.11 -7.43 -9.28
CA TYR A 135 0.95 -7.08 -8.34
C TYR A 135 0.76 -7.67 -6.94
N ILE A 136 -0.47 -7.74 -6.40
CA ILE A 136 -0.69 -8.20 -5.02
C ILE A 136 -0.27 -9.66 -4.82
N PRO A 137 -0.63 -10.62 -5.68
CA PRO A 137 -0.19 -12.02 -5.52
C PRO A 137 1.33 -12.13 -5.60
N MET A 138 1.96 -11.36 -6.49
CA MET A 138 3.42 -11.33 -6.60
C MET A 138 4.04 -10.80 -5.30
N ILE A 139 3.59 -9.65 -4.78
CA ILE A 139 4.13 -9.07 -3.54
C ILE A 139 3.99 -10.07 -2.38
N ARG A 140 2.82 -10.71 -2.24
CA ARG A 140 2.58 -11.74 -1.24
C ARG A 140 3.58 -12.89 -1.37
N ASN A 141 3.81 -13.38 -2.59
CA ASN A 141 4.74 -14.49 -2.85
C ASN A 141 6.19 -14.12 -2.50
N TYR A 142 6.62 -12.87 -2.73
CA TYR A 142 7.96 -12.43 -2.32
C TYR A 142 8.10 -12.21 -0.81
N LEU A 143 7.00 -11.92 -0.12
CA LEU A 143 6.96 -11.69 1.34
C LEU A 143 6.44 -12.91 2.12
N TYR A 144 6.40 -14.11 1.51
CA TYR A 144 5.77 -15.29 2.13
C TYR A 144 6.36 -15.70 3.48
N LEU A 145 7.69 -15.56 3.66
CA LEU A 145 8.39 -15.80 4.93
C LEU A 145 8.20 -14.68 5.95
N SER A 146 7.59 -13.57 5.55
CA SER A 146 7.44 -12.37 6.37
C SER A 146 6.02 -11.79 6.21
N ALA A 147 5.01 -12.65 6.35
CA ALA A 147 3.60 -12.31 6.15
C ALA A 147 3.15 -11.06 6.92
N LYS A 148 3.71 -10.81 8.11
CA LYS A 148 3.45 -9.56 8.89
C LYS A 148 3.73 -8.28 8.09
N TYR A 149 4.77 -8.26 7.25
CA TYR A 149 5.09 -7.08 6.44
C TYR A 149 4.18 -6.95 5.23
N PHE A 150 3.67 -8.07 4.70
CA PHE A 150 2.63 -8.05 3.67
C PHE A 150 1.33 -7.44 4.21
N ASP A 151 0.91 -7.83 5.42
CA ASP A 151 -0.28 -7.28 6.07
C ASP A 151 -0.16 -5.76 6.30
N ILE A 152 1.00 -5.31 6.82
CA ILE A 152 1.29 -3.88 7.01
C ILE A 152 1.28 -3.12 5.67
N PHE A 153 1.89 -3.70 4.64
CA PHE A 153 1.86 -3.15 3.28
C PHE A 153 0.43 -2.99 2.77
N CYS A 154 -0.42 -4.01 2.88
CA CYS A 154 -1.81 -3.96 2.43
C CYS A 154 -2.59 -2.84 3.13
N ILE A 155 -2.43 -2.67 4.45
CA ILE A 155 -3.05 -1.58 5.21
C ILE A 155 -2.59 -0.22 4.68
N LYS A 156 -1.27 -0.01 4.55
CA LYS A 156 -0.71 1.26 4.06
C LYS A 156 -1.11 1.56 2.62
N PHE A 157 -1.18 0.54 1.76
CA PHE A 157 -1.63 0.71 0.39
C PHE A 157 -3.10 1.13 0.33
N VAL A 158 -3.99 0.48 1.09
CA VAL A 158 -5.40 0.90 1.17
C VAL A 158 -5.52 2.32 1.73
N GLU A 159 -4.71 2.68 2.72
CA GLU A 159 -4.70 4.05 3.25
C GLU A 159 -4.34 5.08 2.18
N PHE A 160 -3.27 4.82 1.43
CA PHE A 160 -2.87 5.64 0.29
C PHE A 160 -3.99 5.72 -0.76
N PHE A 161 -4.47 4.57 -1.23
CA PHE A 161 -5.45 4.47 -2.32
C PHE A 161 -6.73 5.22 -1.97
N THR A 162 -7.27 4.98 -0.76
CA THR A 162 -8.49 5.65 -0.30
C THR A 162 -8.32 7.15 -0.16
N SER A 163 -7.17 7.61 0.34
CA SER A 163 -6.88 9.05 0.48
C SER A 163 -6.75 9.73 -0.89
N LYS A 164 -6.08 9.09 -1.85
CA LYS A 164 -5.94 9.61 -3.22
C LYS A 164 -7.27 9.62 -3.95
N TYR A 165 -8.02 8.52 -3.91
CA TYR A 165 -9.33 8.43 -4.54
C TYR A 165 -10.33 9.44 -3.95
N PHE A 166 -10.28 9.65 -2.63
CA PHE A 166 -11.03 10.72 -1.97
C PHE A 166 -10.66 12.09 -2.55
N SER A 167 -9.37 12.41 -2.64
CA SER A 167 -8.92 13.68 -3.24
C SER A 167 -9.43 13.86 -4.67
N ASP A 168 -9.44 12.81 -5.48
CA ASP A 168 -9.86 12.88 -6.87
C ASP A 168 -11.39 13.08 -6.99
N ILE A 169 -12.19 12.39 -6.16
CA ILE A 169 -13.65 12.61 -6.11
C ILE A 169 -13.97 14.06 -5.70
N PHE A 170 -13.30 14.59 -4.69
CA PHE A 170 -13.54 15.96 -4.21
C PHE A 170 -13.01 17.03 -5.16
N SER A 171 -12.21 16.67 -6.16
CA SER A 171 -11.81 17.57 -7.24
C SER A 171 -12.88 17.73 -8.34
N ILE A 172 -13.94 16.91 -8.31
CA ILE A 172 -15.05 17.01 -9.26
C ILE A 172 -15.86 18.28 -8.97
N ASN A 173 -15.81 19.24 -9.89
CA ASN A 173 -16.52 20.52 -9.76
C ASN A 173 -18.04 20.40 -9.95
N SER A 174 -18.47 19.49 -10.82
CA SER A 174 -19.87 19.26 -11.17
C SER A 174 -20.07 17.81 -11.58
N ILE A 175 -21.17 17.20 -11.13
CA ILE A 175 -21.55 15.83 -11.46
C ILE A 175 -23.07 15.76 -11.71
N THR A 176 -23.48 14.92 -12.65
CA THR A 176 -24.90 14.64 -12.92
C THR A 176 -25.49 13.61 -11.95
N SER A 177 -26.81 13.51 -11.87
CA SER A 177 -27.49 12.47 -11.08
C SER A 177 -27.10 11.04 -11.50
N PRO A 178 -27.06 10.68 -12.81
CA PRO A 178 -26.54 9.40 -13.25
C PRO A 178 -25.06 9.19 -12.88
N GLY A 179 -24.22 10.23 -12.96
CA GLY A 179 -22.81 10.15 -12.58
C GLY A 179 -22.61 9.81 -11.10
N ILE A 180 -23.43 10.37 -10.20
CA ILE A 180 -23.41 10.03 -8.77
C ILE A 180 -23.74 8.55 -8.56
N GLN A 181 -24.77 8.05 -9.25
CA GLN A 181 -25.17 6.65 -9.15
C GLN A 181 -24.07 5.72 -9.65
N GLN A 182 -23.44 6.02 -10.79
CA GLN A 182 -22.31 5.27 -11.30
C GLN A 182 -21.14 5.26 -10.30
N LEU A 183 -20.77 6.42 -9.77
CA LEU A 183 -19.65 6.54 -8.82
C LEU A 183 -19.89 5.76 -7.53
N LEU A 184 -21.15 5.69 -7.05
CA LEU A 184 -21.54 4.84 -5.92
C LEU A 184 -21.38 3.34 -6.22
N LEU A 185 -21.75 2.89 -7.43
CA LEU A 185 -21.55 1.52 -7.86
C LEU A 185 -20.05 1.17 -7.94
N ASP A 186 -19.26 2.06 -8.53
CA ASP A 186 -17.81 1.89 -8.64
C ASP A 186 -17.15 1.82 -7.25
N ILE A 187 -17.60 2.63 -6.27
CA ILE A 187 -17.12 2.54 -4.87
C ILE A 187 -17.41 1.19 -4.25
N GLN A 188 -18.60 0.63 -4.47
CA GLN A 188 -18.95 -0.69 -3.94
C GLN A 188 -18.05 -1.78 -4.53
N LEU A 189 -17.80 -1.72 -5.83
CA LEU A 189 -16.87 -2.63 -6.50
C LEU A 189 -15.45 -2.47 -5.95
N LEU A 190 -14.92 -1.25 -5.89
CA LEU A 190 -13.58 -0.98 -5.36
C LEU A 190 -13.45 -1.42 -3.90
N THR A 191 -14.51 -1.29 -3.09
CA THR A 191 -14.54 -1.78 -1.71
C THR A 191 -14.35 -3.29 -1.67
N LYS A 192 -15.12 -4.02 -2.49
CA LYS A 192 -15.00 -5.47 -2.61
C LYS A 192 -13.61 -5.89 -3.11
N MET A 193 -13.14 -5.25 -4.17
CA MET A 193 -11.81 -5.49 -4.74
C MET A 193 -10.70 -5.30 -3.70
N LEU A 194 -10.71 -4.21 -2.91
CA LEU A 194 -9.71 -3.97 -1.88
C LEU A 194 -9.78 -5.00 -0.74
N LEU A 195 -10.99 -5.41 -0.35
CA LEU A 195 -11.21 -6.46 0.66
C LEU A 195 -10.65 -7.81 0.21
N ASP A 196 -10.87 -8.16 -1.06
CA ASP A 196 -10.46 -9.43 -1.63
C ASP A 196 -8.98 -9.41 -2.07
N SER A 197 -8.39 -8.22 -2.25
CA SER A 197 -7.05 -8.05 -2.83
C SER A 197 -5.95 -8.89 -2.14
N PRO A 198 -5.88 -9.00 -0.79
CA PRO A 198 -4.83 -9.81 -0.17
C PRO A 198 -4.92 -11.31 -0.52
N SER A 199 -6.12 -11.77 -0.90
CA SER A 199 -6.41 -13.16 -1.27
C SER A 199 -6.23 -13.45 -2.77
N PHE A 200 -5.96 -12.44 -3.60
CA PHE A 200 -5.83 -12.63 -5.05
C PHE A 200 -4.77 -13.68 -5.39
N GLY A 201 -5.10 -14.66 -6.24
CA GLY A 201 -4.18 -15.74 -6.59
C GLY A 201 -3.81 -16.68 -5.44
N SER A 202 -4.58 -16.74 -4.35
CA SER A 202 -4.41 -17.71 -3.26
C SER A 202 -5.74 -18.06 -2.59
N GLU A 203 -6.25 -19.26 -2.85
CA GLU A 203 -7.53 -19.75 -2.29
C GLU A 203 -7.50 -19.94 -0.75
N GLY A 204 -6.30 -19.99 -0.14
CA GLY A 204 -6.13 -20.23 1.29
C GLY A 204 -5.72 -19.02 2.14
N TYR A 205 -5.33 -17.89 1.51
CA TYR A 205 -4.91 -16.72 2.27
C TYR A 205 -6.15 -15.94 2.68
N LYS A 206 -6.27 -15.62 3.97
CA LYS A 206 -7.39 -14.83 4.51
C LYS A 206 -6.84 -13.54 5.09
N PRO A 207 -7.35 -12.37 4.68
CA PRO A 207 -6.94 -11.11 5.27
C PRO A 207 -7.26 -11.09 6.77
N SER A 208 -6.45 -10.36 7.53
CA SER A 208 -6.69 -10.18 8.96
C SER A 208 -8.02 -9.46 9.20
N LYS A 209 -8.61 -9.69 10.38
CA LYS A 209 -9.82 -8.95 10.80
C LYS A 209 -9.54 -7.44 10.87
N GLU A 210 -8.36 -7.06 11.33
CA GLU A 210 -7.91 -5.67 11.39
C GLU A 210 -7.90 -5.02 10.00
N PHE A 211 -7.32 -5.68 9.00
CA PHE A 211 -7.33 -5.20 7.62
C PHE A 211 -8.76 -5.05 7.10
N THR A 212 -9.59 -6.08 7.30
CA THR A 212 -10.98 -6.10 6.83
C THR A 212 -11.80 -4.95 7.42
N GLU A 213 -11.69 -4.71 8.72
CA GLU A 213 -12.39 -3.62 9.39
C GLU A 213 -11.82 -2.24 9.00
N PHE A 214 -10.52 -2.15 8.77
CA PHE A 214 -9.87 -0.93 8.27
C PHE A 214 -10.42 -0.52 6.90
N VAL A 215 -10.46 -1.45 5.94
CA VAL A 215 -11.00 -1.18 4.59
C VAL A 215 -12.47 -0.79 4.66
N LYS A 216 -13.30 -1.57 5.37
CA LYS A 216 -14.73 -1.26 5.53
C LYS A 216 -14.96 0.12 6.13
N THR A 217 -14.22 0.48 7.16
CA THR A 217 -14.36 1.78 7.83
C THR A 217 -14.00 2.94 6.90
N LYS A 218 -12.85 2.85 6.19
CA LYS A 218 -12.40 3.89 5.27
C LYS A 218 -13.36 4.04 4.08
N MET A 219 -13.77 2.93 3.46
CA MET A 219 -14.66 2.96 2.30
C MET A 219 -16.08 3.40 2.64
N LYS A 220 -16.62 2.97 3.80
CA LYS A 220 -17.93 3.45 4.28
C LYS A 220 -17.93 4.95 4.54
N LYS A 221 -16.83 5.48 5.11
CA LYS A 221 -16.67 6.92 5.31
C LYS A 221 -16.67 7.66 3.97
N LEU A 222 -15.96 7.14 2.97
CA LEU A 222 -15.93 7.70 1.62
C LEU A 222 -17.33 7.70 0.98
N GLU A 223 -18.05 6.59 1.05
CA GLU A 223 -19.43 6.50 0.55
C GLU A 223 -20.38 7.50 1.24
N MET A 224 -20.30 7.62 2.58
CA MET A 224 -21.11 8.58 3.33
C MET A 224 -20.80 10.03 2.96
N MET A 225 -19.52 10.37 2.86
CA MET A 225 -19.08 11.72 2.49
C MET A 225 -19.53 12.08 1.07
N LEU A 226 -19.47 11.12 0.15
CA LEU A 226 -19.95 11.29 -1.22
C LEU A 226 -21.45 11.58 -1.27
N LYS A 227 -22.25 10.78 -0.54
CA LYS A 227 -23.70 11.00 -0.43
C LYS A 227 -24.02 12.40 0.09
N VAL A 228 -23.32 12.86 1.14
CA VAL A 228 -23.51 14.21 1.70
C VAL A 228 -23.10 15.30 0.70
N PHE A 229 -21.91 15.17 0.11
CA PHE A 229 -21.36 16.15 -0.83
C PHE A 229 -22.30 16.36 -2.02
N PHE A 230 -22.83 15.28 -2.60
CA PHE A 230 -23.69 15.38 -3.76
C PHE A 230 -25.17 15.60 -3.46
N CYS A 231 -25.67 15.22 -2.26
CA CYS A 231 -26.97 15.71 -1.78
C CYS A 231 -27.00 17.25 -1.69
N ASN A 232 -25.88 17.90 -1.38
CA ASN A 232 -25.82 19.36 -1.37
C ASN A 232 -25.88 19.96 -2.80
N PHE A 233 -25.33 19.28 -3.81
CA PHE A 233 -25.45 19.72 -5.21
C PHE A 233 -26.88 19.63 -5.74
N SER A 234 -27.63 18.59 -5.38
CA SER A 234 -29.04 18.47 -5.75
C SER A 234 -29.95 19.47 -5.02
N LEU A 235 -29.54 19.98 -3.86
CA LEU A 235 -30.23 21.08 -3.16
C LEU A 235 -29.91 22.46 -3.75
N VAL A 236 -28.69 22.68 -4.27
CA VAL A 236 -28.26 23.97 -4.84
C VAL A 236 -28.63 24.11 -6.33
N GLY A 237 -28.68 23.00 -7.09
CA GLY A 237 -29.11 22.97 -8.49
C GLY A 237 -30.63 23.03 -8.69
N GLY A 238 -31.42 23.10 -7.61
CA GLY A 238 -32.88 23.14 -7.64
C GLY A 238 -33.49 24.52 -7.86
N ASN A 239 -32.68 25.58 -8.07
CA ASN A 239 -33.19 26.91 -8.39
C ASN A 239 -32.35 27.57 -9.48
N SER A 240 -32.94 27.68 -10.68
CA SER A 240 -32.94 28.83 -11.62
C SER A 240 -32.68 28.42 -13.07
N PRO A 241 -33.40 29.01 -14.05
CA PRO A 241 -34.85 29.15 -14.21
C PRO A 241 -35.46 28.13 -15.20
#